data_AF-A0AB38WWQ0-F1
#
_entry.id   AF-A0AB38WWQ0-F1
#
_cell.length_a   1.000
_cell.length_b   1.000
_cell.length_c   1.000
_cell.angle_alpha   90.00
_cell.angle_beta   90.00
_cell.angle_gamma   90.00
#
_symmetry.space_group_name_H-M   'P 1'
#
loop_
_entity.id
_entity.type
_entity.pdbx_description
1 polymer ?
#
loop_
_entity_poly.entity_id
_entity_poly.type
_entity_poly.pdbx_seq_one_letter_code
_entity_poly.pdbx_strand_id
1 'polypeptide(L)'
;MHNHFNPHHPMRHLISTVAETLLRDDPEYEESPATLPPVIRRMYQEFLRFPEHGSTAPRLVDFLHYIKRLDAIRPSDSDLDEAPELGRWALVRRPASEFCQLTGYAAGHPRFEWGAPIVTSSVFRLDREFRWARTWSRFYLLSEYAPPTLRRMQAGGLISSDAELVDLF
;
A
#
# COMPACT_ATOMS: atom_id res chain seq x y z
N MET A 1 13.17 4.90 -19.96
CA MET A 1 12.06 3.93 -20.11
C MET A 1 10.98 4.33 -19.13
N HIS A 2 9.76 4.59 -19.59
CA HIS A 2 8.63 4.85 -18.69
C HIS A 2 8.37 3.58 -17.89
N ASN A 3 8.53 3.64 -16.56
CA ASN A 3 8.23 2.53 -15.68
C ASN A 3 6.71 2.31 -15.74
N HIS A 4 6.26 1.29 -16.46
CA HIS A 4 4.83 1.02 -16.64
C HIS A 4 4.25 0.62 -15.28
N PHE A 5 3.14 1.25 -14.91
CA PHE A 5 2.47 0.93 -13.66
C PHE A 5 2.01 -0.54 -13.67
N ASN A 6 2.36 -1.31 -12.64
CA ASN A 6 1.97 -2.71 -12.52
C ASN A 6 0.94 -2.85 -11.38
N PRO A 7 -0.32 -3.19 -11.67
CA PRO A 7 -1.35 -3.31 -10.62
C PRO A 7 -1.05 -4.42 -9.61
N HIS A 8 -0.31 -5.47 -9.97
CA HIS A 8 0.08 -6.51 -9.01
C HIS A 8 1.21 -6.08 -8.07
N HIS A 9 1.94 -5.02 -8.40
CA HIS A 9 3.01 -4.44 -7.60
C HIS A 9 2.96 -2.90 -7.60
N PRO A 10 1.90 -2.28 -7.05
CA PRO A 10 1.62 -0.85 -7.25
C PRO A 10 2.71 0.09 -6.71
N MET A 11 3.49 -0.37 -5.74
CA MET A 11 4.54 0.42 -5.10
C MET A 11 5.94 0.15 -5.67
N ARG A 12 6.09 -0.77 -6.64
CA ARG A 12 7.41 -1.21 -7.13
C ARG A 12 8.25 -0.06 -7.64
N HIS A 13 7.66 0.84 -8.44
CA HIS A 13 8.41 1.95 -9.03
C HIS A 13 8.96 2.88 -7.95
N LEU A 14 8.14 3.20 -6.93
CA LEU A 14 8.57 4.03 -5.80
C LEU A 14 9.66 3.35 -4.98
N ILE A 15 9.54 2.04 -4.74
CA ILE A 15 10.57 1.27 -4.03
C ILE A 15 11.90 1.31 -4.81
N SER A 16 11.86 1.18 -6.14
CA SER A 16 13.04 1.34 -6.99
C SER A 16 13.63 2.76 -6.91
N THR A 17 12.80 3.80 -6.97
CA THR A 17 13.26 5.20 -6.83
C THR A 17 13.96 5.44 -5.49
N VAL A 18 13.41 4.91 -4.38
CA VAL A 18 14.02 5.03 -3.05
C VAL A 18 15.33 4.26 -3.01
N ALA A 19 15.38 3.04 -3.56
CA ALA A 19 16.60 2.25 -3.61
C ALA A 19 17.70 2.95 -4.41
N GLU A 20 17.37 3.48 -5.58
CA GLU A 20 18.30 4.25 -6.42
C GLU A 20 18.80 5.50 -5.70
N THR A 21 17.95 6.17 -4.93
CA THR A 21 18.35 7.37 -4.18
C THR A 21 19.29 7.03 -3.04
N LEU A 22 19.03 5.95 -2.29
CA LEU A 22 19.84 5.53 -1.14
C LEU A 22 21.15 4.81 -1.52
N LEU A 23 21.21 4.21 -2.72
CA LEU A 23 22.41 3.53 -3.23
C LEU A 23 23.29 4.44 -4.08
N ARG A 24 23.02 5.75 -4.12
CA ARG A 24 23.95 6.72 -4.75
C ARG A 24 25.23 6.71 -3.94
N ASP A 25 26.32 6.31 -4.61
CA ASP A 25 27.67 6.35 -4.07
C ASP A 25 28.19 7.79 -4.16
N ASP A 26 27.59 8.66 -3.35
CA ASP A 26 27.92 10.07 -3.24
C ASP A 26 28.37 10.34 -1.80
N PRO A 27 29.67 10.63 -1.57
CA PRO A 27 30.21 10.85 -0.24
C PRO A 27 29.64 12.11 0.45
N GLU A 28 28.98 13.01 -0.28
CA GLU A 28 28.27 14.18 0.26
C GLU A 28 26.77 13.93 0.49
N TYR A 29 26.23 12.77 0.11
CA TYR A 29 24.82 12.46 0.28
C TYR A 29 24.49 12.11 1.73
N GLU A 30 23.86 13.05 2.42
CA GLU A 30 23.22 12.79 3.71
C GLU A 30 21.84 12.14 3.53
N GLU A 31 21.61 11.03 4.24
CA GLU A 31 20.30 10.39 4.34
C GLU A 31 19.25 11.36 4.90
N SER A 32 18.43 11.96 4.03
CA SER A 32 17.35 12.87 4.45
C SER A 32 15.98 12.38 4.00
N PRO A 33 15.03 12.14 4.93
CA PRO A 33 13.65 11.80 4.57
C PRO A 33 12.93 12.87 3.71
N ALA A 34 13.48 14.08 3.64
CA ALA A 34 12.96 15.16 2.81
C ALA A 34 13.15 14.92 1.30
N THR A 35 14.03 14.00 0.90
CA THR A 35 14.22 13.62 -0.52
C THR A 35 13.25 12.52 -0.97
N LEU A 36 12.59 11.84 -0.02
CA LEU A 36 11.64 10.77 -0.33
C LEU A 36 10.37 11.31 -1.00
N PRO A 37 9.77 10.56 -1.95
CA PRO A 37 8.44 10.86 -2.47
C PRO A 37 7.41 11.01 -1.34
N PRO A 38 6.37 11.86 -1.47
CA PRO A 38 5.44 12.16 -0.38
C PRO A 38 4.80 10.92 0.29
N VAL A 39 4.34 9.94 -0.50
CA VAL A 39 3.79 8.68 0.03
C VAL A 39 4.83 7.88 0.80
N ILE A 40 6.06 7.80 0.30
CA ILE A 40 7.16 7.10 0.94
C ILE A 40 7.57 7.80 2.24
N ARG A 41 7.60 9.14 2.26
CA ARG A 41 7.89 9.91 3.47
C ARG A 41 6.85 9.65 4.55
N ARG A 42 5.56 9.63 4.20
CA ARG A 42 4.50 9.27 5.15
C ARG A 42 4.67 7.84 5.67
N MET A 43 4.96 6.89 4.80
CA MET A 43 5.24 5.51 5.19
C MET A 43 6.45 5.40 6.12
N TYR A 44 7.50 6.18 5.87
CA TYR A 44 8.66 6.22 6.76
C TYR A 44 8.29 6.77 8.15
N GLN A 45 7.45 7.81 8.22
CA GLN A 45 6.93 8.29 9.50
C GLN A 45 6.07 7.25 10.22
N GLU A 46 5.28 6.47 9.47
CA GLU A 46 4.52 5.34 10.02
C GLU A 46 5.47 4.24 10.52
N PHE A 47 6.49 3.86 9.75
CA PHE A 47 7.54 2.90 10.13
C PHE A 47 8.22 3.26 11.44
N LEU A 48 8.58 4.54 11.63
CA LEU A 48 9.21 5.02 12.86
C LEU A 48 8.31 4.91 14.10
N ARG A 49 6.99 4.79 13.93
CA ARG A 49 6.04 4.66 15.05
C ARG A 49 5.84 3.21 15.51
N PHE A 50 6.36 2.22 14.79
CA PHE A 50 6.17 0.80 15.14
C PHE A 50 7.41 0.22 15.83
N PRO A 51 7.30 -0.21 17.10
CA PRO A 51 8.43 -0.69 17.90
C PRO A 51 9.02 -2.03 17.42
N GLU A 52 8.33 -2.70 16.49
CA GLU A 52 8.65 -4.04 15.96
C GLU A 52 9.93 -4.07 15.09
N HIS A 53 10.52 -2.91 14.82
CA HIS A 53 11.65 -2.75 13.90
C HIS A 53 13.02 -2.72 14.59
N GLY A 54 13.06 -3.03 15.89
CA GLY A 54 14.27 -3.51 16.59
C GLY A 54 15.40 -2.51 16.84
N SER A 55 15.33 -1.29 16.31
CA SER A 55 16.30 -0.23 16.55
C SER A 55 15.66 0.97 17.25
N THR A 56 16.36 1.55 18.22
CA THR A 56 15.99 2.83 18.86
C THR A 56 16.08 4.01 17.89
N ALA A 57 16.72 3.84 16.73
CA ALA A 57 16.74 4.79 15.62
C ALA A 57 16.78 4.05 14.27
N PRO A 58 15.63 3.71 13.67
CA PRO A 58 15.57 3.03 12.38
C PRO A 58 16.09 3.92 11.25
N ARG A 59 17.02 3.41 10.43
CA ARG A 59 17.61 4.12 9.28
C ARG A 59 16.72 4.02 8.04
N LEU A 60 16.99 4.85 7.02
CA LEU A 60 16.28 4.76 5.74
C LEU A 60 16.50 3.41 5.04
N VAL A 61 17.66 2.79 5.24
CA VAL A 61 17.94 1.43 4.71
C VAL A 61 17.06 0.36 5.36
N ASP A 62 16.76 0.46 6.66
CA ASP A 62 15.87 -0.48 7.36
C ASP A 62 14.44 -0.38 6.81
N PHE A 63 14.00 0.86 6.60
CA PHE A 63 12.73 1.15 5.96
C PHE A 63 12.68 0.63 4.52
N LEU A 64 13.75 0.79 3.74
CA LEU A 64 13.82 0.23 2.38
C LEU A 64 13.70 -1.30 2.41
N HIS A 65 14.40 -1.97 3.32
CA HIS A 65 14.29 -3.42 3.49
C HIS A 65 12.87 -3.84 3.88
N TYR A 66 12.22 -3.07 4.74
CA TYR A 66 10.84 -3.32 5.15
C TYR A 66 9.85 -3.22 3.98
N ILE A 67 9.87 -2.12 3.21
CA ILE A 67 8.95 -1.95 2.07
C ILE A 67 9.24 -2.94 0.93
N LYS A 68 10.51 -3.32 0.72
CA LYS A 68 10.87 -4.42 -0.20
C LYS A 68 10.27 -5.76 0.26
N ARG A 69 10.27 -6.02 1.58
CA ARG A 69 9.63 -7.22 2.13
C ARG A 69 8.12 -7.21 1.90
N LEU A 70 7.45 -6.07 2.09
CA LEU A 70 6.00 -5.95 1.83
C LEU A 70 5.63 -6.22 0.36
N ASP A 71 6.46 -5.77 -0.59
CA ASP A 71 6.27 -6.06 -2.03
C ASP A 71 6.54 -7.53 -2.40
N ALA A 72 7.43 -8.20 -1.66
CA ALA A 72 7.88 -9.55 -1.96
C ALA A 72 7.12 -10.66 -1.23
N ILE A 73 6.54 -10.37 -0.06
CA ILE A 73 5.91 -11.38 0.80
C ILE A 73 4.62 -11.94 0.16
N ARG A 74 4.42 -13.24 0.33
CA ARG A 74 3.15 -13.93 0.06
C ARG A 74 2.58 -14.37 1.41
N PRO A 75 1.25 -14.36 1.58
CA PRO A 75 0.66 -14.86 2.81
C PRO A 75 0.87 -16.36 2.92
N SER A 76 1.02 -16.85 4.15
CA SER A 76 0.75 -18.24 4.51
C SER A 76 -0.76 -18.48 4.61
N ASP A 77 -1.19 -19.74 4.72
CA ASP A 77 -2.61 -20.06 4.94
C ASP A 77 -3.11 -19.43 6.25
N SER A 78 -2.30 -19.46 7.31
CA SER A 78 -2.62 -18.80 8.59
C SER A 78 -2.77 -17.29 8.46
N ASP A 79 -1.97 -16.63 7.61
CA ASP A 79 -2.11 -15.19 7.36
C ASP A 79 -3.45 -14.86 6.68
N LEU A 80 -3.95 -15.77 5.84
CA LEU A 80 -5.23 -15.61 5.14
C LEU A 80 -6.42 -15.94 6.02
N ASP A 81 -6.31 -16.95 6.88
CA ASP A 81 -7.38 -17.31 7.83
C ASP A 81 -7.68 -16.18 8.82
N GLU A 82 -6.66 -15.41 9.20
CA GLU A 82 -6.81 -14.22 10.06
C GLU A 82 -7.09 -12.93 9.28
N ALA A 83 -7.02 -12.96 7.94
CA ALA A 83 -7.17 -11.76 7.13
C ALA A 83 -8.64 -11.33 7.04
N PRO A 84 -8.95 -10.04 7.26
CA PRO A 84 -10.28 -9.53 6.97
C PRO A 84 -10.61 -9.64 5.48
N GLU A 85 -11.88 -9.85 5.18
CA GLU A 85 -12.39 -9.81 3.81
C GLU A 85 -12.69 -8.36 3.40
N LEU A 86 -12.37 -8.03 2.15
CA LEU A 86 -12.77 -6.80 1.49
C LEU A 86 -13.66 -7.12 0.29
N GLY A 87 -14.96 -6.91 0.47
CA GLY A 87 -15.97 -7.12 -0.57
C GLY A 87 -16.26 -5.85 -1.37
N ARG A 88 -16.79 -6.05 -2.58
CA ARG A 88 -17.10 -4.98 -3.56
C ARG A 88 -15.93 -4.02 -3.70
N TRP A 89 -14.73 -4.56 -3.86
CA TRP A 89 -13.51 -3.80 -3.78
C TRP A 89 -13.13 -3.18 -5.12
N ALA A 90 -12.34 -2.11 -5.08
CA ALA A 90 -11.70 -1.53 -6.27
C ALA A 90 -10.29 -1.05 -5.93
N LEU A 91 -9.34 -1.24 -6.85
CA LEU A 91 -8.00 -0.65 -6.76
C LEU A 91 -8.05 0.77 -7.31
N VAL A 92 -7.52 1.71 -6.53
CA VAL A 92 -7.56 3.13 -6.86
C VAL A 92 -6.19 3.76 -6.68
N ARG A 93 -5.88 4.76 -7.50
CA ARG A 93 -4.68 5.59 -7.38
C ARG A 93 -5.08 7.03 -7.07
N ARG A 94 -4.31 7.71 -6.24
CA ARG A 94 -4.43 9.15 -5.97
C ARG A 94 -3.27 9.88 -6.64
N PRO A 95 -3.43 10.42 -7.86
CA PRO A 95 -2.32 10.88 -8.69
C PRO A 95 -1.38 11.86 -7.98
N ALA A 96 -1.92 12.85 -7.27
CA ALA A 96 -1.13 13.87 -6.58
C ALA A 96 -0.23 13.33 -5.46
N SER A 97 -0.56 12.17 -4.91
CA SER A 97 0.12 11.60 -3.75
C SER A 97 0.71 10.23 -4.02
N GLU A 98 0.48 9.67 -5.20
CA GLU A 98 0.89 8.33 -5.65
C GLU A 98 0.45 7.17 -4.73
N PHE A 99 -0.51 7.41 -3.83
CA PHE A 99 -1.11 6.32 -3.06
C PHE A 99 -1.90 5.41 -3.99
N CYS A 100 -1.63 4.11 -3.90
CA CYS A 100 -2.45 3.07 -4.50
C CYS A 100 -3.15 2.32 -3.36
N GLN A 101 -4.46 2.40 -3.27
CA GLN A 101 -5.26 1.92 -2.13
C GLN A 101 -6.37 1.00 -2.63
N LEU A 102 -6.88 0.13 -1.76
CA LEU A 102 -8.15 -0.54 -2.01
C LEU A 102 -9.26 0.26 -1.35
N THR A 103 -10.39 0.34 -2.06
CA THR A 103 -11.67 0.75 -1.48
C THR A 103 -12.58 -0.47 -1.44
N GLY A 104 -13.49 -0.55 -0.47
CA GLY A 104 -14.41 -1.68 -0.36
C GLY A 104 -15.17 -1.68 0.95
N TYR A 105 -15.84 -2.79 1.24
CA TYR A 105 -16.58 -3.00 2.48
C TYR A 105 -15.93 -4.12 3.28
N ALA A 106 -15.54 -3.83 4.51
CA ALA A 106 -14.78 -4.75 5.35
C ALA A 106 -15.68 -5.74 6.09
N ALA A 107 -15.26 -6.99 6.19
CA ALA A 107 -15.84 -8.00 7.07
C ALA A 107 -14.74 -8.68 7.90
N GLY A 108 -15.03 -9.01 9.15
CA GLY A 108 -14.05 -9.58 10.08
C GLY A 108 -12.89 -8.64 10.47
N HIS A 109 -13.00 -7.33 10.23
CA HIS A 109 -11.91 -6.39 10.51
C HIS A 109 -11.85 -6.03 12.01
N PRO A 110 -10.68 -6.13 12.68
CA PRO A 110 -10.57 -5.94 14.13
C PRO A 110 -10.80 -4.50 14.62
N ARG A 111 -10.94 -3.54 13.71
CA ARG A 111 -11.16 -2.11 14.01
C ARG A 111 -12.43 -1.53 13.41
N PHE A 112 -13.11 -2.27 12.53
CA PHE A 112 -14.26 -1.74 11.80
C PHE A 112 -15.42 -2.70 11.92
N GLU A 113 -16.62 -2.15 11.98
CA GLU A 113 -17.84 -2.94 12.01
C GLU A 113 -18.01 -3.73 10.71
N TRP A 114 -18.81 -4.79 10.79
CA TRP A 114 -19.16 -5.58 9.62
C TRP A 114 -19.85 -4.74 8.55
N GLY A 115 -19.35 -4.80 7.32
CA GLY A 115 -19.86 -4.03 6.20
C GLY A 115 -19.45 -2.55 6.22
N ALA A 116 -18.51 -2.14 7.07
CA ALA A 116 -18.03 -0.77 7.09
C ALA A 116 -17.32 -0.43 5.76
N PRO A 117 -17.65 0.71 5.13
CA PRO A 117 -16.91 1.19 3.97
C PRO A 117 -15.52 1.69 4.39
N ILE A 118 -14.47 1.18 3.75
CA ILE A 118 -13.08 1.53 4.10
C ILE A 118 -12.23 1.91 2.88
N VAL A 119 -11.20 2.69 3.17
CA VAL A 119 -10.05 2.91 2.30
C VAL A 119 -8.82 2.34 3.01
N THR A 120 -8.14 1.39 2.38
CA THR A 120 -6.99 0.73 3.00
C THR A 120 -5.74 1.63 2.99
N SER A 121 -4.74 1.28 3.78
CA SER A 121 -3.37 1.78 3.57
C SER A 121 -2.84 1.34 2.19
N SER A 122 -1.73 1.91 1.73
CA SER A 122 -1.21 1.60 0.40
C SER A 122 -1.00 0.10 0.17
N VAL A 123 -1.31 -0.32 -1.05
CA VAL A 123 -1.22 -1.70 -1.51
C VAL A 123 0.16 -1.94 -2.10
N PHE A 124 0.87 -2.92 -1.55
CA PHE A 124 2.18 -3.34 -2.04
C PHE A 124 2.06 -4.45 -3.06
N ARG A 125 1.08 -5.34 -2.89
CA ARG A 125 0.91 -6.49 -3.75
C ARG A 125 -0.54 -6.91 -3.89
N LEU A 126 -0.95 -7.27 -5.11
CA LEU A 126 -2.16 -8.04 -5.36
C LEU A 126 -1.81 -9.43 -5.90
N ASP A 127 -2.57 -10.42 -5.48
CA ASP A 127 -2.53 -11.75 -6.08
C ASP A 127 -2.84 -11.68 -7.58
N ARG A 128 -2.32 -12.62 -8.37
CA ARG A 128 -2.59 -12.67 -9.82
C ARG A 128 -4.04 -13.01 -10.14
N GLU A 129 -4.67 -13.80 -9.29
CA GLU A 129 -6.08 -14.17 -9.39
C GLU A 129 -6.97 -13.23 -8.56
N PHE A 130 -6.40 -12.14 -8.03
CA PHE A 130 -7.08 -11.16 -7.18
C PHE A 130 -7.81 -11.76 -5.97
N ARG A 131 -7.26 -12.83 -5.36
CA ARG A 131 -7.83 -13.46 -4.16
C ARG A 131 -7.39 -12.80 -2.85
N TRP A 132 -6.25 -12.12 -2.87
CA TRP A 132 -5.75 -11.40 -1.71
C TRP A 132 -4.92 -10.18 -2.11
N ALA A 133 -4.72 -9.28 -1.16
CA ALA A 133 -3.79 -8.17 -1.29
C ALA A 133 -2.94 -7.99 -0.04
N ARG A 134 -1.67 -7.63 -0.21
CA ARG A 134 -0.80 -7.12 0.85
C ARG A 134 -0.83 -5.60 0.86
N THR A 135 -1.26 -5.02 1.97
CA THR A 135 -1.18 -3.58 2.24
C THR A 135 -0.02 -3.28 3.19
N TRP A 136 0.19 -2.00 3.54
CA TRP A 136 1.10 -1.65 4.63
C TRP A 136 0.82 -2.48 5.89
N SER A 137 -0.42 -2.44 6.37
CA SER A 137 -0.76 -2.95 7.70
C SER A 137 -1.07 -4.44 7.74
N ARG A 138 -1.69 -5.01 6.68
CA ARG A 138 -2.20 -6.40 6.71
C ARG A 138 -2.43 -7.01 5.34
N PHE A 139 -2.69 -8.31 5.32
CA PHE A 139 -3.34 -8.98 4.20
C PHE A 139 -4.85 -8.74 4.26
N TYR A 140 -5.49 -8.79 3.09
CA TYR A 140 -6.93 -8.83 2.92
C TYR A 140 -7.28 -10.00 2.00
N LEU A 141 -8.35 -10.72 2.31
CA LEU A 141 -9.05 -11.55 1.34
C LEU A 141 -9.91 -10.66 0.43
N LEU A 142 -9.93 -10.96 -0.86
CA LEU A 142 -10.66 -10.20 -1.86
C LEU A 142 -11.75 -11.09 -2.46
N SER A 143 -13.01 -10.64 -2.39
CA SER A 143 -14.15 -11.42 -2.87
C SER A 143 -14.72 -10.88 -4.19
N GLU A 144 -15.45 -9.78 -4.14
CA GLU A 144 -16.13 -9.21 -5.32
C GLU A 144 -15.40 -7.95 -5.82
N TYR A 145 -14.90 -7.95 -7.05
CA TYR A 145 -14.39 -6.73 -7.69
C TYR A 145 -15.56 -5.87 -8.19
N ALA A 146 -15.62 -4.61 -7.76
CA ALA A 146 -16.70 -3.68 -8.09
C ALA A 146 -16.18 -2.24 -8.32
N PRO A 147 -15.74 -1.88 -9.54
CA PRO A 147 -15.31 -0.52 -9.88
C PRO A 147 -16.28 0.61 -9.46
N PRO A 148 -17.62 0.45 -9.53
CA PRO A 148 -18.56 1.47 -9.07
C PRO A 148 -18.43 1.84 -7.58
N THR A 149 -17.76 1.03 -6.77
CA THR A 149 -17.47 1.34 -5.36
C THR A 149 -16.70 2.64 -5.21
N LEU A 150 -15.76 2.98 -6.09
CA LEU A 150 -15.02 4.25 -5.99
C LEU A 150 -15.98 5.44 -5.96
N ARG A 151 -16.97 5.48 -6.86
CA ARG A 151 -17.95 6.57 -6.94
C ARG A 151 -18.78 6.69 -5.66
N ARG A 152 -19.15 5.56 -5.04
CA ARG A 152 -19.86 5.55 -3.75
C ARG A 152 -19.00 6.11 -2.63
N MET A 153 -17.72 5.72 -2.58
CA MET A 153 -16.78 6.22 -1.56
C MET A 153 -16.47 7.71 -1.74
N GLN A 154 -16.38 8.20 -2.98
CA GLN A 154 -16.25 9.62 -3.29
C GLN A 154 -17.49 10.40 -2.84
N ALA A 155 -18.69 9.91 -3.16
CA ALA A 155 -19.94 10.53 -2.73
C ALA A 155 -20.10 10.58 -1.19
N GLY A 156 -19.59 9.56 -0.49
CA GLY A 156 -19.54 9.50 0.96
C GLY A 156 -18.39 10.28 1.61
N GLY A 157 -17.51 10.92 0.82
CA GLY A 157 -16.36 11.68 1.33
C GLY A 157 -15.24 10.83 1.95
N LEU A 158 -15.26 9.51 1.78
CA LEU A 158 -14.26 8.59 2.33
C LEU A 158 -12.94 8.60 1.56
N ILE A 159 -13.00 8.96 0.28
CA ILE A 159 -11.82 9.12 -0.57
C ILE A 159 -11.97 10.40 -1.40
N SER A 160 -10.83 11.02 -1.71
CA SER A 160 -10.80 12.27 -2.47
C SER A 160 -11.35 12.09 -3.89
N SER A 161 -11.95 13.15 -4.43
CA SER A 161 -12.58 13.16 -5.75
C SER A 161 -11.60 13.00 -6.92
N ASP A 162 -10.32 13.25 -6.69
CA ASP A 162 -9.21 13.05 -7.63
C ASP A 162 -8.71 11.59 -7.65
N ALA A 163 -9.24 10.70 -6.81
CA ALA A 163 -8.91 9.30 -6.89
C ALA A 163 -9.44 8.69 -8.19
N GLU A 164 -8.60 7.90 -8.84
CA GLU A 164 -8.84 7.28 -10.15
C GLU A 164 -8.86 5.76 -10.00
N LEU A 165 -9.72 5.10 -10.77
CA LEU A 165 -9.68 3.64 -10.88
C LEU A 165 -8.40 3.22 -11.58
N VAL A 166 -7.80 2.16 -11.07
CA VAL A 166 -6.69 1.49 -11.74
C VAL A 166 -7.25 0.42 -12.66
N ASP A 167 -6.80 0.40 -13.91
CA ASP A 167 -7.14 -0.68 -14.83
C ASP A 167 -6.42 -1.98 -14.44
N LEU A 168 -7.18 -3.07 -14.40
CA LEU A 168 -6.69 -4.39 -13.98
C LEU A 168 -6.64 -5.39 -15.15
N PHE A 169 -7.17 -5.04 -16.34
CA PHE A 169 -7.38 -5.98 -17.46
C PHE A 169 -6.86 -5.47 -18.81
#